data_AF-A0A2I0Z1G9-F1
#
_entry.id   AF-A0A2I0Z1G9-F1
#
_cell.length_a   1.000
_cell.length_b   1.000
_cell.length_c   1.000
_cell.angle_alpha   90.00
_cell.angle_beta   90.00
_cell.angle_gamma   90.00
#
_symmetry.space_group_name_H-M   'P 1'
#
loop_
_entity.id
_entity.type
_entity.pdbx_description
1 polymer ?
#
loop_
_entity_poly.entity_id
_entity_poly.type
_entity_poly.pdbx_seq_one_letter_code
_entity_poly.pdbx_strand_id
1 'polypeptide(L)'
;MTLTNQETDYLLNLLTNQMLNLLSRVTRWQTHSLSQSQYDQQVAETLQPELTLLSTLTEKLGPQASDTAQLGAIQVGLAKLQAATTYQLTTEQLAQANERRLHRHFRD
;
A
#
# COMPACT_ATOMS: atom_id res chain seq x y z
N MET A 1 -16.30 6.49 23.97
CA MET A 1 -16.81 7.56 23.09
C MET A 1 -17.25 6.90 21.80
N THR A 2 -18.50 7.11 21.37
CA THR A 2 -19.04 6.50 20.15
C THR A 2 -18.98 7.52 19.04
N LEU A 3 -18.41 7.18 17.88
CA LEU A 3 -18.36 8.06 16.72
C LEU A 3 -19.74 8.14 16.07
N THR A 4 -20.08 9.29 15.53
CA THR A 4 -21.21 9.44 14.61
C THR A 4 -20.88 8.81 13.26
N ASN A 5 -21.90 8.49 12.45
CA ASN A 5 -21.68 7.97 11.10
C ASN A 5 -20.81 8.92 10.25
N GLN A 6 -21.04 10.24 10.37
CA GLN A 6 -20.27 11.25 9.62
C GLN A 6 -18.80 11.28 10.05
N GLU A 7 -18.51 11.18 11.35
CA GLU A 7 -17.12 11.08 11.83
C GLU A 7 -16.46 9.79 11.37
N THR A 8 -17.20 8.67 11.39
CA THR A 8 -16.74 7.38 10.87
C THR A 8 -16.39 7.46 9.38
N ASP A 9 -17.29 7.99 8.55
CA ASP A 9 -17.07 8.12 7.11
C ASP A 9 -15.91 9.09 6.80
N TYR A 10 -15.76 10.17 7.58
CA TYR A 10 -14.60 11.05 7.49
C TYR A 10 -13.29 10.31 7.78
N LEU A 11 -13.24 9.49 8.83
CA LEU A 11 -12.07 8.68 9.16
C LEU A 11 -11.78 7.63 8.09
N LEU A 12 -12.82 6.97 7.55
CA LEU A 12 -12.67 6.04 6.43
C LEU A 12 -12.09 6.72 5.18
N ASN A 13 -12.44 7.99 4.92
CA ASN A 13 -11.82 8.76 3.86
C ASN A 13 -10.32 9.00 4.09
N LEU A 14 -9.93 9.33 5.33
CA LEU A 14 -8.51 9.45 5.67
C LEU A 14 -7.76 8.11 5.49
N LEU A 15 -8.37 6.99 5.91
CA LEU A 15 -7.79 5.66 5.70
C LEU A 15 -7.70 5.31 4.20
N THR A 16 -8.68 5.71 3.39
CA THR A 16 -8.65 5.54 1.94
C THR A 16 -7.45 6.26 1.33
N ASN A 17 -7.18 7.50 1.74
CA ASN A 17 -6.02 8.25 1.27
C ASN A 17 -4.70 7.59 1.67
N GLN A 18 -4.59 7.08 2.90
CA GLN A 18 -3.41 6.36 3.34
C GLN A 18 -3.20 5.06 2.54
N MET A 19 -4.27 4.31 2.30
CA MET A 19 -4.25 3.11 1.48
C MET A 19 -3.76 3.40 0.04
N LEU A 20 -4.27 4.46 -0.58
CA LEU A 20 -3.82 4.89 -1.92
C LEU A 20 -2.35 5.30 -1.94
N ASN A 21 -1.87 5.96 -0.87
CA ASN A 21 -0.45 6.29 -0.71
C ASN A 21 0.42 5.01 -0.66
N LEU A 22 0.02 4.02 0.14
CA LEU A 22 0.72 2.74 0.24
C LEU A 22 0.73 1.99 -1.10
N LEU A 23 -0.39 1.98 -1.84
CA LEU A 23 -0.45 1.36 -3.17
C LEU A 23 0.52 2.02 -4.15
N SER A 24 0.64 3.36 -4.10
CA SER A 24 1.62 4.11 -4.89
C SER A 24 3.07 3.78 -4.49
N ARG A 25 3.36 3.64 -3.19
CA ARG A 25 4.67 3.19 -2.70
C ARG A 25 5.01 1.79 -3.19
N VAL A 26 4.10 0.84 -3.04
CA VAL A 26 4.25 -0.54 -3.54
C VAL A 26 4.57 -0.53 -5.03
N THR A 27 3.82 0.21 -5.83
CA THR A 27 4.06 0.32 -7.28
C THR A 27 5.46 0.85 -7.58
N ARG A 28 5.94 1.83 -6.81
CA ARG A 28 7.32 2.34 -6.93
C ARG A 28 8.36 1.29 -6.56
N TRP A 29 8.19 0.57 -5.46
CA TRP A 29 9.10 -0.49 -5.07
C TRP A 29 9.14 -1.62 -6.11
N GLN A 30 7.98 -2.04 -6.62
CA GLN A 30 7.89 -3.05 -7.69
C GLN A 30 8.62 -2.66 -8.98
N THR A 31 8.78 -1.35 -9.23
CA THR A 31 9.39 -0.83 -10.45
C THR A 31 10.83 -0.35 -10.28
N HIS A 32 11.29 -0.10 -9.05
CA HIS A 32 12.58 0.54 -8.77
C HIS A 32 13.50 -0.24 -7.83
N SER A 33 13.00 -1.26 -7.13
CA SER A 33 13.85 -2.14 -6.33
C SER A 33 14.85 -2.86 -7.24
N LEU A 34 16.12 -2.84 -6.84
CA LEU A 34 17.25 -3.42 -7.58
C LEU A 34 17.40 -4.92 -7.33
N SER A 35 16.76 -5.43 -6.27
CA SER A 35 16.72 -6.84 -5.88
C SER A 35 15.42 -7.16 -5.16
N GLN A 36 15.09 -8.46 -5.09
CA GLN A 36 13.99 -8.94 -4.27
C GLN A 36 14.19 -8.57 -2.78
N SER A 37 15.42 -8.74 -2.26
CA SER A 37 15.72 -8.40 -0.86
C SER A 37 15.45 -6.94 -0.52
N GLN A 38 15.69 -6.01 -1.46
CA GLN A 38 15.37 -4.60 -1.26
C GLN A 38 13.85 -4.37 -1.20
N TYR A 39 13.08 -5.05 -2.06
CA TYR A 39 11.62 -5.01 -2.01
C TYR A 39 11.10 -5.57 -0.68
N ASP A 40 11.58 -6.75 -0.28
CA ASP A 40 11.18 -7.43 0.95
C ASP A 40 11.47 -6.57 2.18
N GLN A 41 12.60 -5.85 2.20
CA GLN A 41 12.93 -4.92 3.27
C GLN A 41 11.91 -3.77 3.36
N GLN A 42 11.54 -3.15 2.23
CA GLN A 42 10.52 -2.09 2.22
C GLN A 42 9.15 -2.62 2.67
N VAL A 43 8.81 -3.85 2.30
CA VAL A 43 7.60 -4.52 2.75
C VAL A 43 7.61 -4.69 4.27
N ALA A 44 8.69 -5.26 4.82
CA ALA A 44 8.80 -5.55 6.25
C ALA A 44 8.84 -4.28 7.11
N GLU A 45 9.60 -3.27 6.69
CA GLU A 45 9.81 -2.04 7.47
C GLU A 45 8.64 -1.05 7.36
N THR A 46 7.92 -1.05 6.23
CA THR A 46 6.89 -0.03 5.96
C THR A 46 5.51 -0.64 5.68
N LEU A 47 5.39 -1.55 4.71
CA LEU A 47 4.06 -2.01 4.26
C LEU A 47 3.33 -2.79 5.35
N GLN A 48 4.00 -3.76 5.97
CA GLN A 48 3.40 -4.68 6.93
C GLN A 48 2.84 -3.98 8.19
N PRO A 49 3.58 -3.07 8.87
CA PRO A 49 3.04 -2.35 10.01
C PRO A 49 1.88 -1.43 9.63
N GLU A 50 1.99 -0.70 8.52
CA GLU A 50 0.93 0.20 8.04
C GLU A 50 -0.33 -0.57 7.64
N LEU A 51 -0.18 -1.68 6.92
CA LEU A 51 -1.28 -2.56 6.55
C LEU A 51 -2.00 -3.13 7.78
N THR A 52 -1.25 -3.53 8.81
CA THR A 52 -1.82 -4.04 10.06
C THR A 52 -2.69 -2.99 10.74
N LEU A 53 -2.20 -1.75 10.83
CA LEU A 53 -2.94 -0.64 11.41
C LEU A 53 -4.17 -0.28 10.57
N LEU A 54 -4.02 -0.17 9.25
CA LEU A 54 -5.11 0.20 8.34
C LEU A 54 -6.23 -0.84 8.36
N SER A 55 -5.90 -2.14 8.33
CA SER A 55 -6.88 -3.22 8.47
C SER A 55 -7.62 -3.15 9.80
N THR A 56 -6.89 -3.02 10.91
CA THR A 56 -7.47 -2.95 12.26
C THR A 56 -8.42 -1.75 12.42
N LEU A 57 -8.03 -0.58 11.91
CA LEU A 57 -8.88 0.62 11.99
C LEU A 57 -10.10 0.49 11.08
N THR A 58 -9.95 -0.07 9.89
CA THR A 58 -11.08 -0.31 8.97
C THR A 58 -12.09 -1.28 9.57
N GLU A 59 -11.63 -2.36 10.21
CA GLU A 59 -12.51 -3.31 10.90
C GLU A 59 -13.28 -2.67 12.06
N LYS A 60 -12.63 -1.80 12.84
CA LYS A 60 -13.27 -1.08 13.96
C LYS A 60 -14.33 -0.08 13.49
N LEU A 61 -14.09 0.58 12.36
CA LEU A 61 -14.97 1.61 11.80
C LEU A 61 -16.11 1.01 10.95
N GLY A 62 -15.87 -0.14 10.32
CA GLY A 62 -16.80 -0.78 9.38
C GLY A 62 -18.25 -0.92 9.84
N PRO A 63 -18.53 -1.34 11.10
CA PRO A 63 -19.91 -1.48 11.58
C PRO A 63 -20.72 -0.17 11.67
N GLN A 64 -20.05 0.98 11.70
CA GLN A 64 -20.67 2.31 11.79
C GLN A 64 -20.57 3.10 10.48
N ALA A 65 -19.97 2.52 9.44
CA ALA A 65 -19.83 3.13 8.14
C ALA A 65 -21.20 3.28 7.48
N SER A 66 -21.53 4.49 7.02
CA SER A 66 -22.74 4.70 6.23
C SER A 66 -22.45 4.67 4.72
N ASP A 67 -21.22 5.02 4.33
CA ASP A 67 -20.73 4.85 2.96
C ASP A 67 -20.18 3.43 2.72
N THR A 68 -21.09 2.53 2.36
CA THR A 68 -20.75 1.13 2.03
C THR A 68 -19.87 0.99 0.78
N ALA A 69 -19.94 1.95 -0.16
CA ALA A 69 -19.13 1.92 -1.36
C ALA A 69 -17.67 2.25 -1.03
N GLN A 70 -17.44 3.25 -0.17
CA GLN A 70 -16.12 3.58 0.34
C GLN A 70 -15.55 2.43 1.17
N LEU A 71 -16.34 1.82 2.05
CA LEU A 71 -15.90 0.66 2.83
C LEU A 71 -15.47 -0.51 1.91
N GLY A 72 -16.24 -0.79 0.86
CA GLY A 72 -15.89 -1.81 -0.14
C GLY A 72 -14.60 -1.46 -0.90
N ALA A 73 -14.40 -0.20 -1.28
CA ALA A 73 -13.18 0.25 -1.96
C ALA A 73 -11.94 0.07 -1.07
N ILE A 74 -12.05 0.37 0.22
CA ILE A 74 -10.95 0.14 1.18
C ILE A 74 -10.63 -1.34 1.28
N GLN A 75 -11.65 -2.21 1.41
CA GLN A 75 -11.43 -3.66 1.50
C GLN A 75 -10.71 -4.22 0.26
N VAL A 76 -11.06 -3.75 -0.94
CA VAL A 76 -10.36 -4.14 -2.18
C VAL A 76 -8.91 -3.67 -2.17
N GLY A 77 -8.63 -2.43 -1.76
CA GLY A 77 -7.26 -1.94 -1.72
C GLY A 77 -6.42 -2.60 -0.62
N LEU A 78 -7.01 -2.92 0.53
CA LEU A 78 -6.40 -3.75 1.57
C LEU A 78 -5.99 -5.12 1.05
N ALA A 79 -6.87 -5.79 0.28
CA ALA A 79 -6.53 -7.07 -0.34
C ALA A 79 -5.34 -6.96 -1.33
N LYS A 80 -5.27 -5.86 -2.09
CA LYS A 80 -4.13 -5.59 -2.99
C LYS A 80 -2.84 -5.35 -2.22
N LEU A 81 -2.88 -4.59 -1.13
CA LEU A 81 -1.74 -4.36 -0.25
C LEU A 81 -1.29 -5.66 0.41
N GLN A 82 -2.22 -6.52 0.83
CA GLN A 82 -1.91 -7.83 1.38
C GLN A 82 -1.20 -8.71 0.35
N ALA A 83 -1.68 -8.75 -0.89
CA ALA A 83 -1.02 -9.50 -1.96
C ALA A 83 0.40 -8.96 -2.26
N ALA A 84 0.60 -7.64 -2.11
CA ALA A 84 1.90 -7.02 -2.28
C ALA A 84 2.93 -7.48 -1.24
N THR A 85 2.51 -7.91 -0.03
CA THR A 85 3.44 -8.37 1.02
C THR A 85 4.23 -9.62 0.65
N THR A 86 3.73 -10.42 -0.30
CA THR A 86 4.38 -11.66 -0.75
C THR A 86 4.76 -11.60 -2.24
N TYR A 87 4.70 -10.41 -2.83
CA TYR A 87 4.97 -10.22 -4.26
C TYR A 87 6.43 -10.51 -4.60
N GLN A 88 6.63 -11.24 -5.69
CA GLN A 88 7.94 -11.53 -6.24
C GLN A 88 8.17 -10.65 -7.48
N LEU A 89 9.26 -9.88 -7.45
CA LEU A 89 9.69 -9.10 -8.60
C LEU A 89 10.04 -10.03 -9.76
N THR A 90 9.54 -9.70 -10.94
CA THR A 90 9.88 -10.39 -12.17
C THR A 90 11.30 -10.07 -12.61
N THR A 91 11.90 -10.95 -13.41
CA THR A 91 13.21 -10.73 -14.02
C THR A 91 13.24 -9.46 -14.88
N GLU A 92 12.14 -9.16 -15.57
CA GLU A 92 11.99 -7.93 -16.38
C GLU A 92 12.00 -6.67 -15.52
N GLN A 93 11.27 -6.66 -14.39
CA GLN A 93 11.27 -5.52 -13.46
C GLN A 93 12.67 -5.26 -12.91
N LEU A 94 13.39 -6.31 -12.52
CA LEU A 94 14.77 -6.20 -12.03
C LEU A 94 15.73 -5.70 -13.12
N ALA A 95 15.60 -6.21 -14.35
CA ALA A 95 16.41 -5.75 -15.48
C ALA A 95 16.19 -4.25 -15.77
N GLN A 96 14.91 -3.83 -15.84
CA GLN A 96 14.56 -2.43 -16.07
C GLN A 96 15.06 -1.50 -14.96
N ALA A 97 14.94 -1.91 -13.68
CA ALA A 97 15.42 -1.11 -12.55
C ALA A 97 16.95 -0.94 -12.60
N ASN A 98 17.68 -2.00 -12.92
CA ASN A 98 19.13 -1.98 -13.05
C ASN A 98 19.60 -1.14 -14.25
N GLU A 99 18.92 -1.25 -15.39
CA GLU A 99 19.21 -0.44 -16.58
C GLU A 99 19.05 1.06 -16.28
N ARG A 100 17.95 1.46 -15.62
CA ARG A 100 17.73 2.85 -15.18
C ARG A 100 18.80 3.35 -14.21
N ARG A 101 19.40 2.47 -13.39
CA ARG A 101 20.52 2.84 -12.51
C ARG A 101 21.79 3.10 -13.32
N LEU A 102 22.10 2.25 -14.30
CA LEU A 102 23.26 2.42 -15.18
C LEU A 102 23.15 3.71 -15.99
N HIS A 103 22.02 3.97 -16.64
CA HIS A 103 21.83 5.20 -17.43
C HIS A 103 21.93 6.49 -16.61
N ARG A 104 21.68 6.44 -15.30
CA ARG A 104 21.92 7.59 -14.41
C ARG A 104 23.41 7.83 -14.18
N HIS A 105 24.19 6.77 -13.97
CA HIS A 105 25.64 6.88 -13.80
C HIS A 105 26.40 7.35 -15.03
N PHE A 106 25.88 7.13 -16.24
CA PHE A 106 26.51 7.57 -17.49
C PHE A 106 26.08 8.97 -17.95
N ARG A 107 25.19 9.64 -17.21
CA ARG A 107 24.70 10.98 -17.52
C ARG A 107 25.33 12.09 -16.69
N ASP A 108 26.03 11.72 -15.61
CA ASP A 108 26.84 12.61 -14.77
C ASP A 108 28.31 12.61 -15.26
#